data_AF-A0A9D9R045-F1
#
_entry.id   AF-A0A9D9R045-F1
#
_cell.length_a   1.000
_cell.length_b   1.000
_cell.length_c   1.000
_cell.angle_alpha   90.00
_cell.angle_beta   90.00
_cell.angle_gamma   90.00
#
_symmetry.space_group_name_H-M   'P 1'
#
loop_
_entity.id
_entity.type
_entity.pdbx_description
1 polymer ?
#
loop_
_entity_poly.entity_id
_entity_poly.type
_entity_poly.pdbx_seq_one_letter_code
_entity_poly.pdbx_strand_id
1 'polypeptide(L)'
;MGFNSWRDFENFSNCLKYQKRYIHSQDVSEFIINIKKSFTDRTFCLNKNSILNRAQLGHDEFEEEGCLVLMGYPKDRMKPLASTGIEGRGNPKGISYLYLSNDRETCLSELRPNRGQNLSVAQFKLNRDLKIINCYSVSNYYDLTACIFNTP
;
A
#
# COMPACT_ATOMS: atom_id res chain seq x y z
N MET A 1 8.28 -26.29 15.27
CA MET A 1 8.01 -25.22 16.25
C MET A 1 7.20 -24.15 15.55
N GLY A 2 5.96 -23.95 16.01
CA GLY A 2 5.03 -22.91 15.58
C GLY A 2 5.00 -21.77 16.60
N PHE A 3 3.94 -20.97 16.59
CA PHE A 3 3.72 -19.98 17.63
C PHE A 3 3.50 -20.66 18.98
N ASN A 4 4.13 -20.13 20.02
CA ASN A 4 4.05 -20.64 21.40
C ASN A 4 2.74 -20.20 22.05
N SER A 5 2.24 -19.02 21.69
CA SER A 5 1.06 -18.40 22.29
C SER A 5 0.40 -17.38 21.36
N TRP A 6 -0.89 -17.11 21.56
CA TRP A 6 -1.57 -15.99 20.91
C TRP A 6 -0.96 -14.62 21.28
N ARG A 7 -0.27 -14.54 22.42
CA ARG A 7 0.45 -13.33 22.88
C ARG A 7 1.73 -13.05 22.11
N ASP A 8 2.23 -14.00 21.32
CA ASP A 8 3.50 -13.84 20.60
C ASP A 8 3.47 -12.62 19.67
N PHE A 9 2.33 -12.35 19.02
CA PHE A 9 2.15 -11.17 18.18
C PHE A 9 2.18 -9.88 19.00
N GLU A 10 1.52 -9.86 20.16
CA GLU A 10 1.50 -8.68 21.03
C GLU A 10 2.91 -8.36 21.55
N ASN A 11 3.63 -9.38 22.01
CA ASN A 11 5.02 -9.26 22.47
C ASN A 11 5.94 -8.75 21.35
N PHE A 12 5.84 -9.34 20.16
CA PHE A 12 6.57 -8.90 18.97
C PHE A 12 6.27 -7.43 18.62
N SER A 13 4.99 -7.07 18.56
CA SER A 13 4.52 -5.73 18.23
C SER A 13 5.01 -4.68 19.22
N ASN A 14 4.90 -4.98 20.53
CA ASN A 14 5.36 -4.08 21.59
C ASN A 14 6.88 -3.91 21.57
N CYS A 15 7.65 -4.99 21.33
CA CYS A 15 9.10 -4.91 21.23
C CYS A 15 9.55 -4.00 20.07
N LEU A 16 8.92 -4.12 18.89
CA LEU A 16 9.24 -3.29 17.73
C LEU A 16 8.80 -1.82 17.89
N LYS A 17 7.71 -1.56 18.63
CA LYS A 17 7.20 -0.21 18.86
C LYS A 17 7.99 0.56 19.92
N TYR A 18 8.35 -0.10 21.02
CA TYR A 18 8.81 0.60 22.24
C TYR A 18 10.23 0.23 22.68
N GLN A 19 10.87 -0.79 22.10
CA GLN A 19 12.17 -1.27 22.57
C GLN A 19 13.24 -1.26 21.48
N LYS A 20 13.27 -2.28 20.61
CA LYS A 20 14.40 -2.55 19.71
C LYS A 20 13.91 -2.80 18.29
N ARG A 21 13.40 -1.74 17.64
CA ARG A 21 12.87 -1.80 16.27
C ARG A 21 13.85 -2.39 15.25
N TYR A 22 15.13 -2.03 15.34
CA TYR A 22 16.15 -2.38 14.34
C TYR A 22 17.10 -3.51 14.79
N ILE A 23 17.15 -3.81 16.10
CA ILE A 23 18.03 -4.84 16.66
C ILE A 23 17.16 -5.93 17.27
N HIS A 24 16.92 -6.99 16.53
CA HIS A 24 15.97 -8.04 16.93
C HIS A 24 16.52 -8.84 18.12
N SER A 25 15.68 -9.02 19.14
CA SER A 25 15.92 -10.04 20.16
C SER A 25 15.73 -11.44 19.58
N GLN A 26 16.10 -12.46 20.36
CA GLN A 26 15.89 -13.85 19.98
C GLN A 26 14.39 -14.13 19.74
N ASP A 27 13.51 -13.70 20.64
CA ASP A 27 12.06 -13.89 20.52
C ASP A 27 11.49 -13.28 19.23
N VAL A 28 11.92 -12.06 18.90
CA VAL A 28 11.51 -11.38 17.65
C VAL A 28 11.99 -12.16 16.42
N SER A 29 13.22 -12.69 16.48
CA SER A 29 13.79 -13.48 15.40
C SER A 29 13.06 -14.81 15.22
N GLU A 30 12.74 -15.50 16.31
CA GLU A 30 11.95 -16.74 16.31
C GLU A 30 10.54 -16.50 15.76
N PHE A 31 9.89 -15.41 16.16
CA PHE A 31 8.58 -15.01 15.62
C PHE A 31 8.63 -14.78 14.11
N ILE A 32 9.62 -14.04 13.60
CA ILE A 32 9.82 -13.82 12.16
C ILE A 32 10.07 -15.14 11.42
N ILE A 33 10.86 -16.05 11.99
CA ILE A 33 11.10 -17.39 11.41
C ILE A 33 9.79 -18.17 11.31
N ASN A 34 8.97 -18.15 12.36
CA ASN A 34 7.68 -18.86 12.37
C ASN A 34 6.69 -18.25 11.38
N ILE A 35 6.66 -16.93 11.24
CA ILE A 35 5.93 -16.25 10.17
C ILE A 35 6.42 -16.71 8.79
N LYS A 36 7.73 -16.75 8.56
CA LYS A 36 8.30 -17.15 7.26
C LYS A 36 7.93 -18.58 6.86
N LYS A 37 7.86 -19.51 7.82
CA LYS A 37 7.40 -20.89 7.57
C LYS A 37 5.95 -20.93 7.08
N SER A 38 5.14 -19.95 7.47
CA SER A 38 3.73 -19.85 7.05
C SER A 38 3.53 -19.18 5.68
N PHE A 39 4.60 -18.73 5.01
CA PHE A 39 4.53 -18.00 3.74
C PHE A 39 4.52 -18.89 2.51
N THR A 40 5.04 -20.13 2.57
CA THR A 40 5.26 -20.95 1.37
C THR A 40 4.01 -21.08 0.50
N ASP A 41 2.85 -21.19 1.13
CA ASP A 41 1.57 -21.40 0.42
C ASP A 41 0.86 -20.08 0.05
N ARG A 42 1.42 -18.93 0.48
CA ARG A 42 0.80 -17.59 0.35
C ARG A 42 1.68 -16.61 -0.40
N THR A 43 2.55 -17.08 -1.28
CA THR A 43 3.37 -16.17 -2.10
C THR A 43 3.01 -16.27 -3.56
N PHE A 44 3.07 -15.13 -4.25
CA PHE A 44 2.92 -15.05 -5.70
C PHE A 44 3.93 -14.06 -6.27
N CYS A 45 4.17 -14.13 -7.57
CA CYS A 45 5.10 -13.24 -8.27
C CYS A 45 4.34 -12.21 -9.08
N LEU A 46 4.74 -10.95 -8.94
CA LEU A 46 4.42 -9.91 -9.91
C LEU A 46 5.59 -9.76 -10.87
N ASN A 47 5.32 -9.95 -12.15
CA ASN A 47 6.35 -9.92 -13.18
C ASN A 47 6.85 -8.50 -13.42
N LYS A 48 8.10 -8.37 -13.84
CA LYS A 48 8.65 -7.16 -14.43
C LYS A 48 7.71 -6.63 -15.50
N ASN A 49 7.66 -5.31 -15.63
CA ASN A 49 6.77 -4.55 -16.51
C ASN A 49 5.29 -4.55 -16.10
N SER A 50 4.87 -5.27 -15.05
CA SER A 50 3.51 -5.11 -14.50
C SER A 50 3.28 -3.65 -14.13
N ILE A 51 2.07 -3.17 -14.40
CA ILE A 51 1.64 -1.81 -14.07
C ILE A 51 0.84 -1.85 -12.77
N LEU A 52 1.20 -0.98 -11.86
CA LEU A 52 0.47 -0.71 -10.63
C LEU A 52 0.08 0.77 -10.59
N ASN A 53 -0.98 1.09 -9.87
CA ASN A 53 -1.58 2.41 -9.82
C ASN A 53 -1.43 3.01 -8.43
N ARG A 54 -1.27 4.33 -8.38
CA ARG A 54 -1.40 5.14 -7.17
C ARG A 54 -2.24 6.35 -7.50
N ALA A 55 -3.09 6.74 -6.57
CA ALA A 55 -3.89 7.95 -6.67
C ALA A 55 -3.61 8.87 -5.47
N GLN A 56 -3.81 10.17 -5.68
CA GLN A 56 -3.78 11.20 -4.65
C GLN A 56 -4.94 12.18 -4.86
N LEU A 57 -5.44 12.76 -3.77
CA LEU A 57 -6.43 13.82 -3.82
C LEU A 57 -5.81 15.12 -4.32
N GLY A 58 -6.49 15.76 -5.27
CA GLY A 58 -6.11 17.02 -5.89
C GLY A 58 -5.39 16.86 -7.23
N HIS A 59 -5.03 18.02 -7.78
CA HIS A 59 -4.41 18.22 -9.08
C HIS A 59 -3.51 19.48 -8.99
N ASP A 60 -2.63 19.66 -9.97
CA ASP A 60 -1.93 20.92 -10.18
C ASP A 60 -2.61 21.70 -11.31
N GLU A 61 -2.33 22.99 -11.41
CA GLU A 61 -2.93 23.91 -12.39
C GLU A 61 -1.83 24.70 -13.07
N PHE A 62 -1.99 24.98 -14.35
CA PHE A 62 -1.09 25.88 -15.08
C PHE A 62 -1.89 26.77 -16.03
N GLU A 63 -1.33 27.93 -16.34
CA GLU A 63 -1.93 28.88 -17.27
C GLU A 63 -1.36 28.65 -18.67
N GLU A 64 -2.26 28.44 -19.64
CA GLU A 64 -1.93 28.31 -21.05
C GLU A 64 -2.84 29.26 -21.84
N GLU A 65 -2.24 30.22 -22.55
CA GLU A 65 -2.96 31.23 -23.34
C GLU A 65 -4.07 31.98 -22.57
N GLY A 66 -3.83 32.27 -21.29
CA GLY A 66 -4.81 32.96 -20.42
C GLY A 66 -5.92 32.06 -19.87
N CYS A 67 -5.85 30.74 -20.11
CA CYS A 67 -6.79 29.76 -19.59
C CYS A 67 -6.11 28.87 -18.52
N LEU A 68 -6.81 28.60 -17.41
CA LEU A 68 -6.36 27.66 -16.40
C LEU A 68 -6.68 26.22 -16.84
N VAL A 69 -5.64 25.41 -16.97
CA VAL A 69 -5.73 23.99 -17.33
C VAL A 69 -5.35 23.12 -16.13
N LEU A 70 -6.19 22.13 -15.82
CA LEU A 70 -5.94 21.19 -14.74
C LEU A 70 -4.99 20.08 -15.22
N MET A 71 -4.00 19.74 -14.40
CA MET A 71 -3.05 18.65 -14.66
C MET A 71 -2.94 17.73 -13.44
N GLY A 72 -2.77 16.43 -13.68
CA GLY A 72 -2.40 15.50 -12.63
C GLY A 72 -1.03 15.83 -12.02
N TYR A 73 -0.83 15.45 -10.76
CA TYR A 73 0.43 15.69 -10.07
C TYR A 73 1.66 15.12 -10.80
N PRO A 74 2.81 15.82 -10.72
CA PRO A 74 4.04 15.39 -11.36
C PRO A 74 4.59 14.11 -10.71
N LYS A 75 5.39 13.38 -11.49
CA LYS A 75 5.98 12.08 -11.11
C LYS A 75 6.64 12.06 -9.73
N ASP A 76 7.30 13.16 -9.33
CA ASP A 76 8.07 13.21 -8.09
C ASP A 76 7.17 13.40 -6.87
N ARG A 77 6.05 14.11 -7.03
CA ARG A 77 4.99 14.23 -5.99
C ARG A 77 4.23 12.93 -5.78
N MET A 78 4.10 12.12 -6.82
CA MET A 78 3.45 10.82 -6.75
C MET A 78 4.28 9.76 -6.03
N LYS A 79 5.56 10.03 -5.73
CA LYS A 79 6.41 9.18 -4.88
C LYS A 79 6.35 9.65 -3.42
N PRO A 80 6.45 8.74 -2.44
CA PRO A 80 6.58 9.13 -1.05
C PRO A 80 7.84 9.96 -0.83
N LEU A 81 7.73 11.03 -0.05
CA LEU A 81 8.89 11.83 0.38
C LEU A 81 9.81 10.97 1.25
N ALA A 82 11.10 10.97 0.97
CA ALA A 82 12.08 10.29 1.80
C ALA A 82 12.08 10.91 3.21
N SER A 83 12.11 10.07 4.25
CA SER A 83 12.31 10.46 5.66
C SER A 83 11.25 11.36 6.34
N THR A 84 10.17 11.73 5.66
CA THR A 84 9.08 12.55 6.23
C THR A 84 7.71 11.87 6.11
N GLY A 85 7.69 10.54 5.98
CA GLY A 85 6.47 9.75 5.89
C GLY A 85 5.54 9.99 7.08
N ILE A 86 4.36 10.52 6.79
CA ILE A 86 3.23 10.55 7.74
C ILE A 86 2.82 9.09 7.98
N GLU A 87 2.39 8.78 9.20
CA GLU A 87 1.87 7.46 9.53
C GLU A 87 0.67 7.10 8.64
N GLY A 88 0.64 5.85 8.21
CA GLY A 88 -0.46 5.29 7.42
C GLY A 88 -0.84 3.91 7.96
N ARG A 89 -1.75 3.22 7.26
CA ARG A 89 -2.25 1.91 7.72
C ARG A 89 -1.14 0.91 8.02
N GLY A 90 -0.10 0.87 7.18
CA GLY A 90 1.02 -0.07 7.31
C GLY A 90 2.37 0.56 7.66
N ASN A 91 2.55 1.87 7.44
CA ASN A 91 3.84 2.53 7.63
C ASN A 91 3.87 3.36 8.93
N PRO A 92 4.92 3.24 9.74
CA PRO A 92 5.06 4.06 10.95
C PRO A 92 5.52 5.48 10.63
N LYS A 93 5.33 6.40 11.58
CA LYS A 93 5.83 7.77 11.50
C LYS A 93 7.34 7.79 11.20
N GLY A 94 7.73 8.61 10.22
CA GLY A 94 9.12 8.79 9.80
C GLY A 94 9.64 7.76 8.80
N ILE A 95 8.86 6.72 8.47
CA ILE A 95 9.23 5.73 7.44
C ILE A 95 8.17 5.75 6.35
N SER A 96 8.58 6.13 5.15
CA SER A 96 7.66 6.33 4.03
C SER A 96 7.51 5.06 3.21
N TYR A 97 6.26 4.60 3.01
CA TYR A 97 5.94 3.47 2.13
C TYR A 97 5.26 3.95 0.84
N LEU A 98 5.45 3.19 -0.23
CA LEU A 98 4.75 3.38 -1.50
C LEU A 98 3.56 2.41 -1.55
N TYR A 99 2.37 2.93 -1.33
CA TYR A 99 1.11 2.21 -1.53
C TYR A 99 0.72 2.21 -3.01
N LEU A 100 0.46 1.03 -3.55
CA LEU A 100 0.09 0.77 -4.94
C LEU A 100 -1.03 -0.26 -4.99
N SER A 101 -1.84 -0.20 -6.05
CA SER A 101 -2.88 -1.19 -6.37
C SER A 101 -2.69 -1.73 -7.78
N ASN A 102 -2.97 -3.00 -8.03
CA ASN A 102 -3.04 -3.55 -9.38
C ASN A 102 -4.33 -3.14 -10.11
N ASP A 103 -5.37 -2.78 -9.37
CA ASP A 103 -6.63 -2.26 -9.92
C ASP A 103 -6.76 -0.74 -9.69
N ARG A 104 -7.12 -0.03 -10.76
CA ARG A 104 -7.24 1.43 -10.75
C ARG A 104 -8.45 1.88 -9.94
N GLU A 105 -9.58 1.19 -10.06
CA GLU A 105 -10.82 1.59 -9.37
C GLU A 105 -10.68 1.41 -7.86
N THR A 106 -10.08 0.31 -7.43
CA THR A 106 -9.69 0.07 -6.03
C THR A 106 -8.81 1.21 -5.51
N CYS A 107 -7.82 1.62 -6.31
CA CYS A 107 -6.92 2.72 -5.96
C CYS A 107 -7.65 4.05 -5.72
N LEU A 108 -8.68 4.33 -6.53
CA LEU A 108 -9.50 5.52 -6.39
C LEU A 108 -10.45 5.40 -5.18
N SER A 109 -11.05 4.23 -4.97
CA SER A 109 -11.98 3.99 -3.86
C SER A 109 -11.34 4.11 -2.48
N GLU A 110 -10.05 3.74 -2.34
CA GLU A 110 -9.31 3.86 -1.08
C GLU A 110 -9.17 5.32 -0.62
N LEU A 111 -9.22 6.28 -1.56
CA LEU A 111 -9.13 7.71 -1.23
C LEU A 111 -10.42 8.30 -0.68
N ARG A 112 -11.57 7.65 -0.92
CA ARG A 112 -12.91 8.12 -0.50
C ARG A 112 -13.17 9.60 -0.86
N PRO A 113 -13.06 9.98 -2.14
CA PRO A 113 -13.24 11.38 -2.56
C PRO A 113 -14.68 11.86 -2.35
N ASN A 114 -14.82 13.14 -1.97
CA ASN A 114 -16.11 13.81 -1.99
C ASN A 114 -16.49 14.21 -3.43
N ARG A 115 -17.79 14.43 -3.67
CA ARG A 115 -18.28 14.92 -4.97
C ARG A 115 -17.59 16.25 -5.34
N GLY A 116 -17.07 16.32 -6.57
CA GLY A 116 -16.39 17.50 -7.09
C GLY A 116 -14.89 17.60 -6.75
N GLN A 117 -14.33 16.63 -6.01
CA GLN A 117 -12.88 16.57 -5.82
C GLN A 117 -12.21 15.92 -7.03
N ASN A 118 -11.13 16.55 -7.49
CA ASN A 118 -10.27 16.00 -8.53
C ASN A 118 -9.23 15.05 -7.91
N LEU A 119 -8.76 14.12 -8.74
CA LEU A 119 -7.83 13.07 -8.36
C LEU A 119 -6.70 13.01 -9.37
N SER A 120 -5.48 12.88 -8.87
CA SER A 120 -4.31 12.60 -9.69
C SER A 120 -3.97 11.12 -9.61
N VAL A 121 -3.86 10.45 -10.76
CA VAL A 121 -3.50 9.02 -10.85
C VAL A 121 -2.18 8.88 -11.58
N ALA A 122 -1.29 8.06 -11.02
CA ALA A 122 -0.01 7.71 -11.63
C ALA A 122 0.13 6.19 -11.76
N GLN A 123 0.79 5.81 -12.84
CA GLN A 123 1.14 4.42 -13.13
C GLN A 123 2.61 4.16 -12.82
N PHE A 124 2.86 3.03 -12.17
CA PHE A 124 4.17 2.56 -11.75
C PHE A 124 4.46 1.26 -12.47
N LYS A 125 5.50 1.26 -13.29
CA LYS A 125 5.98 0.06 -13.97
C LYS A 125 7.04 -0.63 -13.14
N LEU A 126 6.87 -1.93 -12.91
CA LEU A 126 7.87 -2.72 -12.19
C LEU A 126 9.14 -2.90 -13.03
N ASN A 127 10.29 -2.59 -12.44
CA ASN A 127 11.59 -2.74 -13.11
C ASN A 127 12.20 -4.15 -12.95
N ARG A 128 11.62 -4.98 -12.09
CA ARG A 128 12.04 -6.35 -11.78
C ARG A 128 10.85 -7.16 -11.27
N ASP A 129 11.00 -8.48 -11.26
CA ASP A 129 10.03 -9.37 -10.63
C ASP A 129 10.00 -9.12 -9.11
N LEU A 130 8.80 -9.09 -8.54
CA LEU A 130 8.57 -8.93 -7.11
C LEU A 130 7.91 -10.20 -6.57
N LYS A 131 8.49 -10.78 -5.52
CA LYS A 131 7.84 -11.81 -4.71
C LYS A 131 6.96 -11.12 -3.68
N ILE A 132 5.65 -11.34 -3.78
CA ILE A 132 4.65 -10.74 -2.92
C ILE A 132 4.08 -11.81 -1.98
N ILE A 133 3.78 -11.40 -0.76
CA ILE A 133 3.07 -12.22 0.22
C ILE A 133 1.60 -11.83 0.19
N ASN A 134 0.74 -12.81 0.00
CA ASN A 134 -0.70 -12.69 0.14
C ASN A 134 -1.06 -12.70 1.63
N CYS A 135 -1.54 -11.56 2.12
CA CYS A 135 -1.96 -11.37 3.51
C CYS A 135 -3.48 -11.49 3.72
N TYR A 136 -4.25 -11.98 2.73
CA TYR A 136 -5.67 -12.23 2.90
C TYR A 136 -5.89 -13.39 3.89
N SER A 137 -6.74 -13.17 4.90
CA SER A 137 -7.08 -14.19 5.91
C SER A 137 -8.08 -15.23 5.40
N VAL A 138 -8.90 -14.85 4.41
CA VAL A 138 -9.84 -15.69 3.68
C VAL A 138 -9.77 -15.24 2.22
N SER A 139 -9.77 -16.17 1.27
CA SER A 139 -9.90 -15.85 -0.16
C SER A 139 -11.31 -15.30 -0.42
N ASN A 140 -11.52 -14.03 -0.11
CA ASN A 140 -12.72 -13.31 -0.48
C ASN A 140 -12.57 -12.92 -1.96
N TYR A 141 -13.36 -13.58 -2.81
CA TYR A 141 -13.62 -13.11 -4.16
C TYR A 141 -14.37 -11.77 -4.03
N TYR A 142 -13.67 -10.64 -4.20
CA TYR A 142 -14.29 -9.32 -4.27
C TYR A 142 -14.86 -9.02 -5.68
N ASP A 143 -15.03 -10.03 -6.53
CA ASP A 143 -15.56 -9.93 -7.91
C ASP A 143 -17.01 -9.44 -8.01
N LEU A 144 -17.67 -9.12 -6.90
CA LEU A 144 -19.09 -8.70 -6.90
C LEU A 144 -19.31 -7.32 -6.29
N THR A 145 -18.40 -6.37 -6.51
CA THR A 145 -18.81 -4.95 -6.41
C THR A 145 -19.39 -4.52 -7.75
N ALA A 146 -20.62 -4.96 -8.04
CA ALA A 146 -21.37 -4.43 -9.17
C ALA A 146 -21.77 -2.98 -8.86
N CYS A 147 -21.20 -2.01 -9.58
CA CYS A 147 -21.76 -0.66 -9.64
C CYS A 147 -23.08 -0.73 -10.39
N ILE A 148 -24.19 -0.79 -9.65
CA ILE A 148 -25.54 -0.64 -10.20
C ILE A 148 -25.76 0.86 -10.40
N PHE A 149 -25.58 1.34 -11.64
CA PHE A 149 -26.02 2.67 -12.02
C PHE A 149 -27.53 2.62 -12.25
N ASN A 150 -28.30 3.29 -11.38
CA ASN A 150 -29.64 3.71 -11.78
C ASN A 150 -29.47 4.99 -12.61
N THR A 151 -29.93 4.96 -13.85
CA THR A 151 -30.15 6.18 -14.63
C THR A 151 -31.17 7.07 -13.91
N PRO A 152 -31.08 8.40 -14.06
CA PRO A 152 -32.05 9.33 -13.46
C PRO A 152 -33.49 9.02 -13.87
#